data_AF-R6MTB9-F1
#
_entry.id   AF-R6MTB9-F1
#
_cell.length_a   1.000
_cell.length_b   1.000
_cell.length_c   1.000
_cell.angle_alpha   90.00
_cell.angle_beta   90.00
_cell.angle_gamma   90.00
#
_symmetry.space_group_name_H-M   'P 1'
#
loop_
_entity.id
_entity.type
_entity.pdbx_description
1 polymer ?
#
loop_
_entity_poly.entity_id
_entity_poly.type
_entity_poly.pdbx_seq_one_letter_code
_entity_poly.pdbx_strand_id
1 'polypeptide(L)'
;MNKVSYLTTFLRTSLLTLCIASCSRNIPENEAMPVSGNRVEWDMSLKASRAVINTDGSGHFEEGDSLLVYAQNVANGHTKQYILHLENGVWKPEIYWKELGDQVQFTAWHIASMQRLYQASQLSSNYSHSIETDQQGAGYRRSDLLLAKAQVQSGEKVHLNFSHALNRLHIVLESKDHSYTASQLQQAKISIHTPCVLPFNLANGTLDAPSHYEWITPLKQADNQTWTALLCPQETKALRSEGWIRIQIEGKETIAQVPETLEGKSLDKLEAGKEITYRINVQKGNKPDTFAGKTKWVYGVKEPTPEQWNIDHTQLKWVKDCGWFDCNKIDPSDVTSKGDGLMCWAAATSNLIHWWLKQNGETEAVKAYKGPQAVPVDMLHSDIFQLYKRHFPNQGNYPLKAINWFFNGVFHNKIYESDPINPAAGFFHQQLGTRSLGQEYVGTNLTRENFNAIIKEALSSQKGVLFIVNIGRKWSTHAVTLWGAAFDEEGFIDTLYMVDNNDGRRDPEGTMRVIKVKYLPYSNANPQLYPYIPNSLGDFTIRIESLCTLSLGREWIK
;
A
#
# COMPACT_ATOMS: atom_id res chain seq x y z
N MET A 1 -46.16 38.14 37.39
CA MET A 1 -46.01 39.51 36.86
C MET A 1 -46.25 39.49 35.36
N ASN A 2 -47.24 40.27 34.91
CA ASN A 2 -47.58 40.78 33.56
C ASN A 2 -47.70 39.75 32.41
N LYS A 3 -48.87 39.33 31.90
CA LYS A 3 -50.11 39.99 31.40
C LYS A 3 -49.90 41.00 30.26
N VAL A 4 -50.28 40.61 29.03
CA VAL A 4 -51.10 41.34 28.01
C VAL A 4 -51.71 40.25 27.10
N SER A 5 -52.99 39.83 27.21
CA SER A 5 -54.26 40.40 26.68
C SER A 5 -54.36 40.40 25.14
N TYR A 6 -55.47 40.12 24.43
CA TYR A 6 -56.80 39.48 24.63
C TYR A 6 -57.52 39.53 23.25
N LEU A 7 -58.77 39.01 23.18
CA LEU A 7 -59.84 39.19 22.16
C LEU A 7 -59.87 38.21 20.97
N THR A 8 -60.74 37.18 20.91
CA THR A 8 -62.24 37.04 20.93
C THR A 8 -62.73 36.57 19.54
N THR A 9 -63.27 35.35 19.39
CA THR A 9 -64.68 34.93 19.53
C THR A 9 -65.49 35.07 18.23
N PHE A 10 -66.01 33.95 17.72
CA PHE A 10 -67.38 33.66 17.21
C PHE A 10 -67.31 32.56 16.13
N LEU A 11 -67.66 31.29 16.42
CA LEU A 11 -69.01 30.66 16.47
C LEU A 11 -69.63 30.37 15.08
N ARG A 12 -70.21 29.17 14.96
CA ARG A 12 -71.31 28.74 14.05
C ARG A 12 -70.96 28.42 12.59
N THR A 13 -71.60 27.52 11.85
CA THR A 13 -72.48 26.33 12.00
C THR A 13 -72.80 25.90 10.56
N SER A 14 -73.04 24.59 10.32
CA SER A 14 -73.96 24.03 9.31
C SER A 14 -73.77 24.40 7.82
N LEU A 15 -73.52 23.44 6.93
CA LEU A 15 -74.50 22.59 6.21
C LEU A 15 -75.46 23.38 5.27
N LEU A 16 -75.60 22.86 4.04
CA LEU A 16 -76.57 23.17 2.97
C LEU A 16 -76.30 24.44 2.12
N THR A 17 -76.52 24.52 0.80
CA THR A 17 -76.71 23.63 -0.39
C THR A 17 -77.05 24.59 -1.56
N LEU A 18 -77.00 24.07 -2.80
CA LEU A 18 -77.58 24.60 -4.07
C LEU A 18 -76.74 25.67 -4.78
N CYS A 19 -76.43 25.53 -6.08
CA CYS A 19 -77.39 25.29 -7.16
C CYS A 19 -77.04 24.18 -8.18
N ILE A 20 -78.13 23.66 -8.74
CA ILE A 20 -78.31 22.60 -9.73
C ILE A 20 -78.45 23.21 -11.14
N ALA A 21 -77.92 22.52 -12.16
CA ALA A 21 -78.46 22.36 -13.52
C ALA A 21 -77.70 21.14 -14.12
N SER A 22 -78.24 19.92 -14.33
CA SER A 22 -79.34 19.43 -15.18
C SER A 22 -79.20 19.92 -16.64
N CYS A 23 -79.00 19.12 -17.70
CA CYS A 23 -79.68 17.87 -18.11
C CYS A 23 -78.82 16.97 -19.05
N SER A 24 -78.91 15.66 -18.82
CA SER A 24 -79.00 14.50 -19.75
C SER A 24 -78.34 14.51 -21.15
N ARG A 25 -77.48 13.52 -21.39
CA ARG A 25 -77.47 12.75 -22.64
C ARG A 25 -77.34 11.25 -22.35
N ASN A 26 -78.20 10.50 -23.02
CA ASN A 26 -78.44 9.05 -22.89
C ASN A 26 -77.15 8.23 -22.97
N ILE A 27 -76.99 7.29 -22.05
CA ILE A 27 -76.08 6.15 -22.19
C ILE A 27 -76.71 5.23 -23.25
N PRO A 28 -76.02 4.89 -24.35
CA PRO A 28 -76.44 3.78 -25.17
C PRO A 28 -76.28 2.50 -24.35
N GLU A 29 -77.37 1.77 -24.14
CA GLU A 29 -77.34 0.34 -23.81
C GLU A 29 -76.70 -0.41 -25.00
N ASN A 30 -75.37 -0.41 -25.06
CA ASN A 30 -74.50 -1.38 -25.74
C ASN A 30 -73.07 -0.83 -25.79
N GLU A 31 -72.36 -0.87 -24.67
CA GLU A 31 -70.95 -1.22 -24.72
C GLU A 31 -70.78 -2.38 -23.75
N ALA A 32 -70.51 -3.55 -24.33
CA ALA A 32 -70.19 -4.75 -23.60
C ALA A 32 -69.14 -4.45 -22.51
N MET A 33 -69.31 -5.08 -21.35
CA MET A 33 -68.24 -5.20 -20.36
C MET A 33 -66.92 -5.49 -21.08
N PRO A 34 -65.84 -4.72 -20.84
CA PRO A 34 -64.57 -5.03 -21.48
C PRO A 34 -64.16 -6.43 -21.02
N VAL A 35 -64.05 -7.32 -22.01
CA VAL A 35 -63.47 -8.65 -21.91
C VAL A 35 -62.17 -8.53 -21.11
N SER A 36 -61.94 -9.48 -20.21
CA SER A 36 -60.77 -9.59 -19.32
C SER A 36 -59.43 -9.81 -20.06
N GLY A 37 -59.25 -9.24 -21.26
CA GLY A 37 -58.09 -9.47 -22.13
C GLY A 37 -57.56 -8.23 -22.86
N ASN A 38 -57.98 -7.00 -22.47
CA ASN A 38 -57.46 -5.76 -23.07
C ASN A 38 -56.67 -4.87 -22.07
N ARG A 39 -56.48 -5.35 -20.85
CA ARG A 39 -55.67 -4.67 -19.83
C ARG A 39 -54.19 -5.03 -20.02
N VAL A 40 -53.31 -4.08 -19.72
CA VAL A 40 -51.87 -4.35 -19.62
C VAL A 40 -51.62 -5.18 -18.37
N GLU A 41 -51.10 -6.38 -18.55
CA GLU A 41 -50.66 -7.26 -17.47
C GLU A 41 -49.19 -7.01 -17.15
N TRP A 42 -48.90 -6.76 -15.87
CA TRP A 42 -47.55 -6.43 -15.41
C TRP A 42 -46.85 -7.65 -14.82
N ASP A 43 -45.59 -7.83 -15.20
CA ASP A 43 -44.64 -8.69 -14.52
C ASP A 43 -43.42 -7.86 -14.14
N MET A 44 -43.40 -7.38 -12.90
CA MET A 44 -42.37 -6.49 -12.42
C MET A 44 -41.45 -7.26 -11.50
N SER A 45 -40.18 -7.31 -11.87
CA SER A 45 -39.16 -7.98 -11.07
C SER A 45 -37.93 -7.10 -10.91
N LEU A 46 -37.25 -7.25 -9.78
CA LEU A 46 -35.93 -6.71 -9.54
C LEU A 46 -34.94 -7.82 -9.92
N LYS A 47 -34.36 -7.77 -11.13
CA LYS A 47 -33.37 -8.77 -11.56
C LYS A 47 -31.96 -8.29 -11.27
N ALA A 48 -31.14 -9.21 -10.74
CA ALA A 48 -29.68 -9.24 -10.82
C ALA A 48 -29.01 -7.86 -10.89
N SER A 49 -29.16 -7.08 -9.83
CA SER A 49 -28.24 -6.02 -9.48
C SER A 49 -28.42 -5.86 -7.98
N ARG A 50 -27.35 -6.08 -7.20
CA ARG A 50 -27.42 -5.83 -5.75
C ARG A 50 -27.93 -4.40 -5.63
N ALA A 51 -28.91 -4.12 -4.78
CA ALA A 51 -29.14 -2.96 -3.91
C ALA A 51 -29.68 -3.54 -2.63
N VAL A 52 -29.55 -2.84 -1.51
CA VAL A 52 -29.86 -3.41 -0.19
C VAL A 52 -31.36 -3.64 -0.05
N ILE A 53 -31.64 -4.84 -0.46
CA ILE A 53 -32.69 -5.80 -0.24
C ILE A 53 -32.31 -6.58 1.04
N ASN A 54 -33.25 -7.34 1.64
CA ASN A 54 -33.07 -8.19 2.82
C ASN A 54 -31.70 -8.89 2.90
N THR A 55 -31.29 -9.28 4.11
CA THR A 55 -29.97 -9.88 4.43
C THR A 55 -29.56 -11.10 3.61
N ASP A 56 -30.46 -11.69 2.81
CA ASP A 56 -30.25 -12.86 1.95
C ASP A 56 -30.12 -12.55 0.44
N GLY A 57 -30.32 -11.30 0.01
CA GLY A 57 -30.18 -10.86 -1.38
C GLY A 57 -31.42 -10.97 -2.28
N SER A 58 -32.66 -11.10 -1.74
CA SER A 58 -33.92 -11.18 -2.50
C SER A 58 -34.91 -10.01 -2.31
N GLY A 59 -35.27 -9.27 -3.37
CA GLY A 59 -36.04 -8.01 -3.29
C GLY A 59 -37.29 -7.98 -4.16
N HIS A 60 -38.30 -7.24 -3.72
CA HIS A 60 -39.59 -7.09 -4.40
C HIS A 60 -40.18 -5.71 -4.10
N PHE A 61 -41.13 -5.27 -4.94
CA PHE A 61 -41.95 -4.10 -4.60
C PHE A 61 -42.95 -4.48 -3.51
N GLU A 62 -43.17 -3.56 -2.57
CA GLU A 62 -44.09 -3.73 -1.44
C GLU A 62 -45.33 -2.85 -1.59
N GLU A 63 -46.39 -3.20 -0.87
CA GLU A 63 -47.63 -2.43 -0.83
C GLU A 63 -47.36 -0.95 -0.49
N GLY A 64 -47.88 -0.03 -1.30
CA GLY A 64 -47.62 1.41 -1.20
C GLY A 64 -46.47 1.91 -2.07
N ASP A 65 -45.68 1.03 -2.69
CA ASP A 65 -44.67 1.44 -3.67
C ASP A 65 -45.31 2.09 -4.88
N SER A 66 -44.55 3.01 -5.49
CA SER A 66 -45.01 3.77 -6.63
C SER A 66 -43.97 3.78 -7.76
N LEU A 67 -44.46 3.81 -9.00
CA LEU A 67 -43.66 3.81 -10.22
C LEU A 67 -44.11 4.92 -11.16
N LEU A 68 -43.16 5.49 -11.88
CA LEU A 68 -43.43 6.37 -13.01
C LEU A 68 -43.21 5.58 -14.28
N VAL A 69 -44.25 5.44 -15.10
CA VAL A 69 -44.21 4.67 -16.35
C VAL A 69 -44.51 5.57 -17.53
N TYR A 70 -43.59 5.61 -18.48
CA TYR A 70 -43.79 6.15 -19.81
C TYR A 70 -44.11 5.00 -20.77
N ALA A 71 -45.15 5.18 -21.58
CA ALA A 71 -45.57 4.26 -22.63
C ALA A 71 -45.57 5.00 -23.96
N GLN A 72 -44.61 4.69 -24.83
CA GLN A 72 -44.48 5.29 -26.16
C GLN A 72 -44.95 4.31 -27.23
N ASN A 73 -45.94 4.73 -28.01
CA ASN A 73 -46.33 4.01 -29.22
C ASN A 73 -45.20 4.09 -30.25
N VAL A 74 -44.72 2.93 -30.70
CA VAL A 74 -43.56 2.84 -31.60
C VAL A 74 -43.87 3.38 -33.00
N ALA A 75 -45.11 3.25 -33.47
CA ALA A 75 -45.48 3.61 -34.84
C ALA A 75 -45.60 5.13 -35.05
N ASN A 76 -46.13 5.87 -34.07
CA ASN A 76 -46.37 7.30 -34.19
C ASN A 76 -45.58 8.17 -33.19
N GLY A 77 -44.81 7.55 -32.30
CA GLY A 77 -44.00 8.22 -31.28
C GLY A 77 -44.79 8.88 -30.15
N HIS A 78 -46.12 8.76 -30.14
CA HIS A 78 -46.97 9.34 -29.10
C HIS A 78 -46.67 8.70 -27.75
N THR A 79 -46.47 9.53 -26.73
CA THR A 79 -46.08 9.07 -25.41
C THR A 79 -47.14 9.42 -24.38
N LYS A 80 -47.52 8.43 -23.57
CA LYS A 80 -48.37 8.60 -22.39
C LYS A 80 -47.59 8.32 -21.12
N GLN A 81 -48.00 8.96 -20.04
CA GLN A 81 -47.37 8.86 -18.75
C GLN A 81 -48.38 8.38 -17.71
N TYR A 82 -47.94 7.48 -16.83
CA TYR A 82 -48.73 6.92 -15.75
C TYR A 82 -47.94 6.90 -14.45
N ILE A 83 -48.62 7.16 -13.33
CA ILE A 83 -48.09 6.85 -12.00
C ILE A 83 -48.82 5.62 -11.51
N LEU A 84 -48.08 4.54 -11.30
CA LEU A 84 -48.62 3.30 -10.77
C LEU A 84 -48.36 3.21 -9.28
N HIS A 85 -49.36 2.80 -8.51
CA HIS A 85 -49.30 2.51 -7.09
C HIS A 85 -49.61 1.03 -6.88
N LEU A 86 -48.80 0.33 -6.08
CA LEU A 86 -49.06 -1.06 -5.72
C LEU A 86 -50.10 -1.09 -4.59
N GLU A 87 -51.32 -1.48 -4.94
CA GLU A 87 -52.45 -1.56 -4.02
C GLU A 87 -53.11 -2.94 -4.04
N ASN A 88 -53.17 -3.59 -2.88
CA ASN A 88 -53.62 -4.97 -2.68
C ASN A 88 -52.98 -5.95 -3.66
N GLY A 89 -51.66 -5.80 -3.88
CA GLY A 89 -50.90 -6.63 -4.82
C GLY A 89 -51.16 -6.36 -6.30
N VAL A 90 -51.90 -5.29 -6.64
CA VAL A 90 -52.22 -4.89 -8.02
C VAL A 90 -51.73 -3.48 -8.28
N TRP A 91 -51.02 -3.28 -9.40
CA TRP A 91 -50.62 -1.95 -9.86
C TRP A 91 -51.82 -1.18 -10.43
N LYS A 92 -52.08 0.01 -9.87
CA LYS A 92 -53.16 0.93 -10.26
C LYS A 92 -52.63 2.31 -10.66
N PRO A 93 -53.29 3.05 -11.57
CA PRO A 93 -54.52 2.68 -12.27
C PRO A 93 -54.29 1.53 -13.27
N GLU A 94 -55.38 0.88 -13.65
CA GLU A 94 -55.33 -0.07 -14.77
C GLU A 94 -55.06 0.68 -16.07
N ILE A 95 -54.24 0.09 -16.93
CA ILE A 95 -53.91 0.65 -18.25
C ILE A 95 -54.41 -0.33 -19.31
N TYR A 96 -54.92 0.19 -20.42
CA TYR A 96 -55.51 -0.63 -21.49
C TYR A 96 -54.76 -0.47 -22.81
N TRP A 97 -54.57 -1.56 -23.54
CA TRP A 97 -53.81 -1.55 -24.79
C TRP A 97 -54.44 -0.66 -25.87
N LYS A 98 -55.77 -0.56 -25.90
CA LYS A 98 -56.51 0.37 -26.77
C LYS A 98 -56.03 1.83 -26.66
N GLU A 99 -55.46 2.20 -25.52
CA GLU A 99 -54.97 3.56 -25.26
C GLU A 99 -53.53 3.76 -25.72
N LEU A 100 -52.77 2.68 -25.91
CA LEU A 100 -51.34 2.71 -26.19
C LEU A 100 -51.02 2.35 -27.65
N GLY A 101 -51.83 1.49 -28.26
CA GLY A 101 -51.66 0.99 -29.63
C GLY A 101 -50.90 -0.35 -29.70
N ASP A 102 -50.59 -0.77 -30.93
CA ASP A 102 -50.19 -2.16 -31.22
C ASP A 102 -48.80 -2.55 -30.71
N GLN A 103 -47.82 -1.63 -30.76
CA GLN A 103 -46.47 -1.86 -30.27
C GLN A 103 -46.01 -0.69 -29.39
N VAL A 104 -45.55 -1.00 -28.18
CA VAL A 104 -45.29 0.01 -27.16
C VAL A 104 -43.90 -0.19 -26.54
N GLN A 105 -43.14 0.90 -26.45
CA GLN A 105 -41.94 0.99 -25.64
C GLN A 105 -42.30 1.55 -24.26
N PHE A 106 -42.11 0.74 -23.22
CA PHE A 106 -42.24 1.13 -21.83
C PHE A 106 -40.88 1.54 -21.26
N THR A 107 -40.87 2.64 -20.51
CA THR A 107 -39.76 3.06 -19.64
C THR A 107 -40.32 3.33 -18.26
N ALA A 108 -39.87 2.59 -17.25
CA ALA A 108 -40.39 2.68 -15.90
C ALA A 108 -39.29 3.04 -14.91
N TRP A 109 -39.64 3.88 -13.94
CA TRP A 109 -38.73 4.44 -12.95
C TRP A 109 -39.25 4.27 -11.54
N HIS A 110 -38.33 4.02 -10.61
CA HIS A 110 -38.60 3.98 -9.18
C HIS A 110 -37.48 4.68 -8.41
N ILE A 111 -37.85 5.37 -7.35
CA ILE A 111 -36.95 5.97 -6.37
C ILE A 111 -37.66 5.97 -5.02
N ALA A 112 -36.90 5.83 -3.92
CA ALA A 112 -37.47 5.71 -2.57
C ALA A 112 -38.40 6.88 -2.17
N SER A 113 -38.27 8.05 -2.81
CA SER A 113 -39.21 9.18 -2.65
C SER A 113 -39.66 9.69 -4.01
N MET A 114 -40.83 9.23 -4.45
CA MET A 114 -41.39 9.51 -5.77
C MET A 114 -41.85 10.96 -5.98
N GLN A 115 -41.96 11.78 -4.92
CA GLN A 115 -42.51 13.14 -5.01
C GLN A 115 -41.73 14.03 -5.99
N ARG A 116 -40.39 14.04 -5.93
CA ARG A 116 -39.55 14.86 -6.82
C ARG A 116 -39.67 14.40 -8.28
N LEU A 117 -39.60 13.10 -8.50
CA LEU A 117 -39.72 12.50 -9.82
C LEU A 117 -41.10 12.78 -10.43
N TYR A 118 -42.16 12.65 -9.64
CA TYR A 118 -43.52 12.98 -10.04
C TYR A 118 -43.67 14.44 -10.45
N GLN A 119 -43.27 15.38 -9.59
CA GLN A 119 -43.39 16.82 -9.89
C GLN A 119 -42.63 17.20 -11.16
N ALA A 120 -41.41 16.69 -11.34
CA ALA A 120 -40.63 16.96 -12.55
C ALA A 120 -41.31 16.40 -13.80
N SER A 121 -41.84 15.18 -13.72
CA SER A 121 -42.50 14.52 -14.84
C SER A 121 -43.74 15.25 -15.35
N GLN A 122 -44.43 16.03 -14.48
CA GLN A 122 -45.59 16.83 -14.90
C GLN A 122 -45.20 18.04 -15.78
N LEU A 123 -43.94 18.47 -15.71
CA LEU A 123 -43.43 19.64 -16.44
C LEU A 123 -42.74 19.25 -17.75
N SER A 124 -41.97 18.16 -17.72
CA SER A 124 -41.14 17.72 -18.84
C SER A 124 -40.72 16.25 -18.66
N SER A 125 -40.35 15.61 -19.77
CA SER A 125 -39.62 14.34 -19.74
C SER A 125 -38.16 14.50 -19.33
N ASN A 126 -37.61 15.72 -19.29
CA ASN A 126 -36.26 15.98 -18.81
C ASN A 126 -36.25 16.06 -17.28
N TYR A 127 -35.52 15.15 -16.64
CA TYR A 127 -35.41 15.04 -15.19
C TYR A 127 -33.96 15.14 -14.75
N SER A 128 -33.66 16.12 -13.92
CA SER A 128 -32.34 16.25 -13.30
C SER A 128 -32.29 15.46 -12.00
N HIS A 129 -31.75 14.25 -12.04
CA HIS A 129 -31.51 13.44 -10.86
C HIS A 129 -30.30 13.96 -10.07
N SER A 130 -30.38 13.92 -8.74
CA SER A 130 -29.29 14.34 -7.86
C SER A 130 -28.70 13.14 -7.13
N ILE A 131 -27.38 12.99 -7.21
CA ILE A 131 -26.63 12.15 -6.28
C ILE A 131 -26.34 12.97 -5.03
N GLU A 132 -26.71 12.46 -3.87
CA GLU A 132 -26.49 13.15 -2.60
C GLU A 132 -24.99 13.11 -2.24
N THR A 133 -24.46 14.25 -1.80
CA THR A 133 -23.03 14.38 -1.44
C THR A 133 -22.67 13.64 -0.17
N ASP A 134 -23.65 13.37 0.69
CA ASP A 134 -23.57 12.42 1.79
C ASP A 134 -24.51 11.24 1.51
N GLN A 135 -23.94 10.10 1.11
CA GLN A 135 -24.70 8.88 0.89
C GLN A 135 -24.87 8.04 2.15
N GLN A 136 -24.68 8.59 3.34
CA GLN A 136 -25.03 7.88 4.57
C GLN A 136 -26.56 7.76 4.70
N GLY A 137 -27.02 6.58 5.14
CA GLY A 137 -28.43 6.32 5.45
C GLY A 137 -29.41 6.69 4.32
N ALA A 138 -30.24 7.71 4.56
CA ALA A 138 -31.26 8.14 3.60
C ALA A 138 -30.68 8.79 2.33
N GLY A 139 -29.46 9.34 2.38
CA GLY A 139 -28.80 9.93 1.21
C GLY A 139 -28.53 8.88 0.12
N TYR A 140 -28.11 7.68 0.51
CA TYR A 140 -27.98 6.54 -0.41
C TYR A 140 -29.31 6.24 -1.11
N ARG A 141 -30.39 6.08 -0.35
CA ARG A 141 -31.73 5.71 -0.88
C ARG A 141 -32.32 6.80 -1.78
N ARG A 142 -32.06 8.07 -1.50
CA ARG A 142 -32.46 9.19 -2.37
C ARG A 142 -31.62 9.31 -3.63
N SER A 143 -30.39 8.76 -3.63
CA SER A 143 -29.55 8.70 -4.82
C SER A 143 -29.90 7.50 -5.70
N ASP A 144 -30.47 6.45 -5.12
CA ASP A 144 -30.73 5.18 -5.81
C ASP A 144 -31.96 5.24 -6.73
N LEU A 145 -31.69 5.37 -8.03
CA LEU A 145 -32.69 5.44 -9.08
C LEU A 145 -32.73 4.09 -9.82
N LEU A 146 -33.91 3.49 -9.90
CA LEU A 146 -34.14 2.26 -10.66
C LEU A 146 -34.80 2.56 -11.99
N LEU A 147 -34.44 1.76 -12.99
CA LEU A 147 -34.90 1.86 -14.37
C LEU A 147 -35.23 0.47 -14.91
N ALA A 148 -36.38 0.35 -15.59
CA ALA A 148 -36.73 -0.77 -16.44
C ALA A 148 -37.17 -0.28 -17.82
N LYS A 149 -36.88 -1.06 -18.85
CA LYS A 149 -37.36 -0.82 -20.21
C LYS A 149 -37.89 -2.13 -20.80
N ALA A 150 -38.96 -2.05 -21.57
CA ALA A 150 -39.52 -3.19 -22.30
C ALA A 150 -40.21 -2.71 -23.58
N GLN A 151 -39.99 -3.40 -24.69
CA GLN A 151 -40.75 -3.19 -25.92
C GLN A 151 -41.66 -4.40 -26.11
N VAL A 152 -42.97 -4.16 -26.20
CA VAL A 152 -43.99 -5.22 -26.07
C VAL A 152 -45.09 -5.02 -27.11
N GLN A 153 -45.63 -6.13 -27.63
CA GLN A 153 -46.81 -6.10 -28.50
C GLN A 153 -48.10 -6.08 -27.66
N SER A 154 -49.13 -5.41 -28.19
CA SER A 154 -50.44 -5.35 -27.57
C SER A 154 -50.99 -6.74 -27.26
N GLY A 155 -51.47 -6.92 -26.02
CA GLY A 155 -51.98 -8.20 -25.51
C GLY A 155 -50.94 -9.11 -24.86
N GLU A 156 -49.64 -8.83 -25.00
CA GLU A 156 -48.59 -9.59 -24.30
C GLU A 156 -48.38 -9.10 -22.87
N LYS A 157 -47.82 -9.95 -22.00
CA LYS A 157 -47.45 -9.57 -20.63
C LYS A 157 -46.22 -8.65 -20.64
N VAL A 158 -46.29 -7.52 -19.92
CA VAL A 158 -45.18 -6.55 -19.86
C VAL A 158 -44.20 -6.92 -18.76
N HIS A 159 -43.03 -7.42 -19.15
CA HIS A 159 -41.96 -7.78 -18.24
C HIS A 159 -41.00 -6.60 -17.98
N LEU A 160 -41.17 -5.93 -16.85
CA LEU A 160 -40.27 -4.86 -16.39
C LEU A 160 -39.24 -5.43 -15.42
N ASN A 161 -38.01 -5.61 -15.91
CA ASN A 161 -36.87 -6.01 -15.08
C ASN A 161 -36.12 -4.75 -14.65
N PHE A 162 -36.35 -4.32 -13.41
CA PHE A 162 -35.69 -3.13 -12.86
C PHE A 162 -34.22 -3.40 -12.51
N SER A 163 -33.39 -2.41 -12.82
CA SER A 163 -31.96 -2.36 -12.50
C SER A 163 -31.56 -0.94 -12.09
N HIS A 164 -30.41 -0.79 -11.44
CA HIS A 164 -29.90 0.55 -11.09
C HIS A 164 -29.58 1.37 -12.33
N ALA A 165 -30.07 2.60 -12.37
CA ALA A 165 -29.67 3.59 -13.38
C ALA A 165 -28.23 4.10 -13.14
N LEU A 166 -27.67 3.84 -11.95
CA LEU A 166 -26.32 4.27 -11.54
C LEU A 166 -25.34 3.09 -11.53
N ASN A 167 -24.05 3.40 -11.49
CA ASN A 167 -22.99 2.42 -11.20
C ASN A 167 -22.82 2.28 -9.69
N ARG A 168 -22.38 1.10 -9.23
CA ARG A 168 -22.03 0.89 -7.83
C ARG A 168 -20.56 0.57 -7.63
N LEU A 169 -19.94 1.29 -6.70
CA LEU A 169 -18.58 1.01 -6.25
C LEU A 169 -18.58 0.52 -4.80
N HIS A 170 -17.95 -0.62 -4.58
CA HIS A 170 -17.54 -1.14 -3.28
C HIS A 170 -16.06 -0.88 -3.07
N ILE A 171 -15.68 -0.22 -1.99
CA ILE A 171 -14.29 0.05 -1.62
C ILE A 171 -13.96 -0.81 -0.41
N VAL A 172 -12.83 -1.51 -0.49
CA VAL A 172 -12.26 -2.29 0.62
C VAL A 172 -10.82 -1.83 0.81
N LEU A 173 -10.48 -1.40 2.03
CA LEU A 173 -9.10 -1.07 2.38
C LEU A 173 -8.39 -2.28 3.00
N GLU A 174 -7.15 -2.52 2.60
CA GLU A 174 -6.27 -3.53 3.18
C GLU A 174 -4.86 -2.98 3.44
N SER A 175 -4.12 -3.55 4.38
CA SER A 175 -2.70 -3.25 4.61
C SER A 175 -1.92 -4.56 4.60
N LYS A 176 -1.41 -4.93 3.41
CA LYS A 176 -0.67 -6.19 3.20
C LYS A 176 0.67 -6.23 3.91
N ASP A 177 1.25 -5.06 4.19
CA ASP A 177 2.51 -4.92 4.92
C ASP A 177 2.31 -4.74 6.44
N HIS A 178 1.07 -4.79 6.91
CA HIS A 178 0.68 -4.57 8.30
C HIS A 178 1.09 -3.19 8.87
N SER A 179 1.36 -2.20 8.02
CA SER A 179 1.71 -0.84 8.46
C SER A 179 0.52 -0.04 9.01
N TYR A 180 -0.71 -0.43 8.64
CA TYR A 180 -1.95 0.00 9.29
C TYR A 180 -2.64 -1.19 9.96
N THR A 181 -3.09 -0.98 11.19
CA THR A 181 -3.95 -1.93 11.93
C THR A 181 -5.38 -1.91 11.39
N ALA A 182 -6.15 -2.97 11.62
CA ALA A 182 -7.56 -3.04 11.26
C ALA A 182 -8.38 -1.87 11.85
N SER A 183 -8.09 -1.45 13.08
CA SER A 183 -8.77 -0.32 13.71
C SER A 183 -8.47 1.01 13.01
N GLN A 184 -7.22 1.24 12.59
CA GLN A 184 -6.85 2.42 11.80
C GLN A 184 -7.55 2.44 10.44
N LEU A 185 -7.64 1.29 9.76
CA LEU A 185 -8.38 1.16 8.49
C LEU A 185 -9.87 1.43 8.68
N GLN A 186 -10.49 0.92 9.76
CA GLN A 186 -11.90 1.18 10.06
C GLN A 186 -12.19 2.66 10.36
N GLN A 187 -11.20 3.43 10.82
CA GLN A 187 -11.34 4.87 11.07
C GLN A 187 -11.09 5.73 9.83
N ALA A 188 -10.78 5.12 8.69
CA ALA A 188 -10.55 5.86 7.44
C ALA A 188 -11.78 6.69 7.06
N LYS A 189 -11.52 7.92 6.59
CA LYS A 189 -12.51 8.73 5.89
C LYS A 189 -12.29 8.57 4.39
N ILE A 190 -13.37 8.28 3.67
CA ILE A 190 -13.34 8.05 2.23
C ILE A 190 -14.20 9.11 1.57
N SER A 191 -13.74 9.66 0.45
CA SER A 191 -14.57 10.46 -0.45
C SER A 191 -14.29 10.06 -1.90
N ILE A 192 -15.31 10.13 -2.76
CA ILE A 192 -15.22 9.68 -4.16
C ILE A 192 -15.65 10.82 -5.06
N HIS A 193 -14.89 11.08 -6.12
CA HIS A 193 -15.16 12.14 -7.08
C HIS A 193 -16.14 11.65 -8.17
N THR A 194 -17.30 12.31 -8.31
CA THR A 194 -18.33 11.97 -9.31
C THR A 194 -19.24 13.19 -9.59
N PRO A 195 -19.83 13.34 -10.79
CA PRO A 195 -20.83 14.36 -11.04
C PRO A 195 -22.11 14.03 -10.27
N CYS A 196 -22.70 15.04 -9.64
CA CYS A 196 -23.85 14.88 -8.76
C CYS A 196 -25.17 15.34 -9.40
N VAL A 197 -25.12 15.91 -10.60
CA VAL A 197 -26.31 16.33 -11.36
C VAL A 197 -26.39 15.53 -12.66
N LEU A 198 -27.40 14.66 -12.76
CA LEU A 198 -27.56 13.67 -13.84
C LEU A 198 -28.87 13.92 -14.59
N PRO A 199 -28.83 14.54 -15.78
CA PRO A 199 -30.02 14.77 -16.58
C PRO A 199 -30.45 13.48 -17.30
N PHE A 200 -31.56 12.89 -16.88
CA PHE A 200 -32.20 11.76 -17.53
C PHE A 200 -33.40 12.20 -18.34
N ASN A 201 -33.59 11.58 -19.51
CA ASN A 201 -34.86 11.64 -20.21
C ASN A 201 -35.76 10.49 -19.73
N LEU A 202 -36.86 10.83 -19.06
CA LEU A 202 -37.76 9.87 -18.43
C LEU A 202 -38.54 9.03 -19.44
N ALA A 203 -38.75 9.52 -20.66
CA ALA A 203 -39.53 8.81 -21.67
C ALA A 203 -38.76 7.63 -22.29
N ASN A 204 -37.46 7.82 -22.54
CA ASN A 204 -36.62 6.81 -23.22
C ASN A 204 -35.49 6.24 -22.34
N GLY A 205 -35.27 6.81 -21.15
CA GLY A 205 -34.22 6.43 -20.20
C GLY A 205 -32.80 6.66 -20.66
N THR A 206 -32.53 7.69 -21.46
CA THR A 206 -31.16 8.13 -21.79
C THR A 206 -30.63 9.09 -20.73
N LEU A 207 -29.32 8.99 -20.46
CA LEU A 207 -28.57 9.93 -19.62
C LEU A 207 -27.85 10.92 -20.55
N ASP A 208 -28.18 12.20 -20.43
CA ASP A 208 -27.45 13.30 -21.09
C ASP A 208 -26.19 13.66 -20.30
N ALA A 209 -25.43 14.66 -20.78
CA ALA A 209 -24.15 15.04 -20.20
C ALA A 209 -24.28 15.40 -18.70
N PRO A 210 -23.68 14.62 -17.79
CA PRO A 210 -23.74 14.90 -16.36
C PRO A 210 -22.85 16.11 -16.02
N SER A 211 -23.14 16.75 -14.89
CA SER A 211 -22.44 17.98 -14.48
C SER A 211 -22.27 18.05 -12.96
N HIS A 212 -21.57 19.11 -12.51
CA HIS A 212 -21.34 19.41 -11.10
C HIS A 212 -20.60 18.29 -10.36
N TYR A 213 -19.30 18.19 -10.62
CA TYR A 213 -18.43 17.22 -9.96
C TYR A 213 -18.18 17.60 -8.51
N GLU A 214 -18.37 16.65 -7.61
CA GLU A 214 -18.15 16.82 -6.18
C GLU A 214 -17.47 15.58 -5.58
N TRP A 215 -16.89 15.77 -4.39
CA TRP A 215 -16.40 14.68 -3.54
C TRP A 215 -17.52 14.20 -2.63
N ILE A 216 -18.08 13.04 -2.92
CA ILE A 216 -19.18 12.45 -2.14
C ILE A 216 -18.65 11.54 -1.02
N THR A 217 -19.39 11.48 0.09
CA THR A 217 -19.14 10.55 1.19
C THR A 217 -19.93 9.25 0.96
N PRO A 218 -19.26 8.09 0.81
CA PRO A 218 -19.93 6.82 0.55
C PRO A 218 -20.60 6.24 1.80
N LEU A 219 -21.58 5.35 1.58
CA LEU A 219 -22.24 4.58 2.63
C LEU A 219 -21.25 3.61 3.29
N LYS A 220 -20.91 3.84 4.56
CA LYS A 220 -20.12 2.88 5.35
C LYS A 220 -20.98 1.68 5.75
N GLN A 221 -20.51 0.48 5.43
CA GLN A 221 -21.22 -0.77 5.72
C GLN A 221 -21.07 -1.18 7.19
N ALA A 222 -21.96 -2.08 7.64
CA ALA A 222 -21.99 -2.56 9.03
C ALA A 222 -20.70 -3.31 9.45
N ASP A 223 -19.95 -3.85 8.50
CA ASP A 223 -18.65 -4.49 8.74
C ASP A 223 -17.53 -3.51 9.13
N ASN A 224 -17.78 -2.19 9.02
CA ASN A 224 -16.83 -1.09 9.19
C ASN A 224 -15.56 -1.17 8.30
N GLN A 225 -15.53 -2.05 7.32
CA GLN A 225 -14.38 -2.33 6.45
C GLN A 225 -14.69 -2.06 4.98
N THR A 226 -15.97 -1.98 4.64
CA THR A 226 -16.44 -1.75 3.27
C THR A 226 -17.22 -0.43 3.20
N TRP A 227 -17.01 0.31 2.12
CA TRP A 227 -17.81 1.48 1.76
C TRP A 227 -18.49 1.24 0.41
N THR A 228 -19.73 1.69 0.27
CA THR A 228 -20.52 1.55 -0.96
C THR A 228 -20.95 2.92 -1.44
N ALA A 229 -20.78 3.19 -2.74
CA ALA A 229 -21.23 4.43 -3.36
C ALA A 229 -22.01 4.16 -4.65
N LEU A 230 -23.03 4.98 -4.88
CA LEU A 230 -23.69 5.11 -6.16
C LEU A 230 -23.02 6.24 -6.95
N LEU A 231 -22.54 5.92 -8.15
CA LEU A 231 -21.76 6.81 -9.00
C LEU A 231 -22.47 7.04 -10.33
N CYS A 232 -22.21 8.18 -10.95
CA CYS A 232 -22.68 8.44 -12.30
C CYS A 232 -22.03 7.47 -13.31
N PRO A 233 -22.82 6.77 -14.14
CA PRO A 233 -22.30 6.04 -15.29
C PRO A 233 -21.64 7.00 -16.28
N GLN A 234 -20.37 6.81 -16.60
CA GLN A 234 -19.59 7.72 -17.44
C GLN A 234 -18.27 7.08 -17.89
N GLU A 235 -17.63 7.66 -18.91
CA GLU A 235 -16.26 7.31 -19.29
C GLU A 235 -15.27 7.68 -18.18
N THR A 236 -14.35 6.77 -17.83
CA THR A 236 -13.41 6.97 -16.70
C THR A 236 -12.36 8.03 -16.99
N LYS A 237 -12.12 8.36 -18.26
CA LYS A 237 -11.17 9.42 -18.65
C LYS A 237 -11.50 10.76 -18.00
N ALA A 238 -12.79 11.08 -17.82
CA ALA A 238 -13.24 12.32 -17.18
C ALA A 238 -12.89 12.41 -15.68
N LEU A 239 -12.61 11.26 -15.03
CA LEU A 239 -12.33 11.17 -13.60
C LEU A 239 -10.83 11.31 -13.26
N ARG A 240 -9.94 11.35 -14.26
CA ARG A 240 -8.48 11.25 -14.05
C ARG A 240 -7.79 12.56 -13.66
N SER A 241 -8.39 13.72 -13.92
CA SER A 241 -7.71 15.02 -13.73
C SER A 241 -7.56 15.41 -12.25
N GLU A 242 -8.57 15.14 -11.43
CA GLU A 242 -8.62 15.53 -10.00
C GLU A 242 -8.33 14.34 -9.05
N GLY A 243 -8.10 13.15 -9.61
CA GLY A 243 -8.13 11.88 -8.88
C GLY A 243 -9.53 11.38 -8.56
N TRP A 244 -9.65 10.11 -8.14
CA TRP A 244 -10.95 9.43 -8.05
C TRP A 244 -11.40 9.16 -6.62
N ILE A 245 -10.51 8.62 -5.77
CA ILE A 245 -10.85 8.23 -4.40
C ILE A 245 -9.87 8.88 -3.43
N ARG A 246 -10.39 9.69 -2.52
CA ARG A 246 -9.65 10.32 -1.44
C ARG A 246 -9.76 9.44 -0.20
N ILE A 247 -8.62 9.09 0.37
CA ILE A 247 -8.49 8.22 1.54
C ILE A 247 -7.74 9.00 2.61
N GLN A 248 -8.38 9.26 3.75
CA GLN A 248 -7.75 9.90 4.90
C GLN A 248 -7.65 8.93 6.07
N ILE A 249 -6.43 8.63 6.52
CA ILE A 249 -6.15 7.76 7.66
C ILE A 249 -5.19 8.50 8.59
N GLU A 250 -5.52 8.58 9.88
CA GLU A 250 -4.71 9.30 10.89
C GLU A 250 -4.36 10.76 10.49
N GLY A 251 -5.29 11.43 9.80
CA GLY A 251 -5.10 12.81 9.32
C GLY A 251 -4.30 12.94 8.02
N LYS A 252 -3.61 11.89 7.56
CA LYS A 252 -2.89 11.88 6.27
C LYS A 252 -3.86 11.55 5.13
N GLU A 253 -3.84 12.37 4.09
CA GLU A 253 -4.66 12.20 2.88
C GLU A 253 -3.83 11.58 1.75
N THR A 254 -4.43 10.64 1.03
CA THR A 254 -3.93 10.05 -0.22
C THR A 254 -5.04 10.04 -1.25
N ILE A 255 -4.72 10.34 -2.51
CA ILE A 255 -5.69 10.31 -3.61
C ILE A 255 -5.32 9.15 -4.56
N ALA A 256 -6.22 8.18 -4.69
CA ALA A 256 -6.11 7.09 -5.64
C ALA A 256 -6.73 7.48 -6.99
N GLN A 257 -6.04 7.10 -8.06
CA GLN A 257 -6.50 7.28 -9.43
C GLN A 257 -7.47 6.17 -9.85
N VAL A 258 -8.23 6.40 -10.93
CA VAL A 258 -8.99 5.30 -11.55
C VAL A 258 -8.00 4.25 -12.07
N PRO A 259 -8.17 2.96 -11.74
CA PRO A 259 -7.29 1.92 -12.26
C PRO A 259 -7.46 1.79 -13.77
N GLU A 260 -6.35 1.54 -14.48
CA GLU A 260 -6.38 1.32 -15.93
C GLU A 260 -7.10 0.02 -16.29
N THR A 261 -7.00 -0.99 -15.43
CA THR A 261 -7.62 -2.29 -15.65
C THR A 261 -8.39 -2.80 -14.42
N LEU A 262 -9.46 -3.56 -14.69
CA LEU A 262 -10.23 -4.32 -13.72
C LEU A 262 -10.30 -5.78 -14.21
N GLU A 263 -9.84 -6.74 -13.40
CA GLU A 263 -9.77 -8.17 -13.76
C GLU A 263 -9.08 -8.45 -15.11
N GLY A 264 -8.02 -7.67 -15.41
CA GLY A 264 -7.24 -7.81 -16.65
C GLY A 264 -7.88 -7.19 -17.89
N LYS A 265 -9.02 -6.50 -17.78
CA LYS A 265 -9.67 -5.75 -18.86
C LYS A 265 -9.56 -4.25 -18.63
N SER A 266 -9.51 -3.45 -19.70
CA SER A 266 -9.50 -1.99 -19.58
C SER A 266 -10.75 -1.50 -18.86
N LEU A 267 -10.59 -0.58 -17.91
CA LEU A 267 -11.69 0.09 -17.23
C LEU A 267 -11.94 1.46 -17.88
N ASP A 268 -12.54 1.43 -19.07
CA ASP A 268 -12.79 2.65 -19.85
C ASP A 268 -14.06 3.38 -19.41
N LYS A 269 -15.00 2.68 -18.78
CA LYS A 269 -16.31 3.21 -18.41
C LYS A 269 -16.85 2.63 -17.10
N LEU A 270 -17.55 3.47 -16.33
CA LEU A 270 -18.48 3.05 -15.29
C LEU A 270 -19.85 2.81 -15.92
N GLU A 271 -20.30 1.56 -15.95
CA GLU A 271 -21.57 1.17 -16.60
C GLU A 271 -22.75 1.23 -15.61
N ALA A 272 -23.93 1.66 -16.11
CA ALA A 272 -25.17 1.64 -15.35
C ALA A 272 -25.55 0.20 -14.97
N GLY A 273 -26.06 0.01 -13.76
CA GLY A 273 -26.48 -1.31 -13.26
C GLY A 273 -25.33 -2.26 -12.94
N LYS A 274 -24.07 -1.87 -13.21
CA LYS A 274 -22.89 -2.67 -12.87
C LYS A 274 -22.34 -2.32 -11.50
N GLU A 275 -21.65 -3.30 -10.92
CA GLU A 275 -21.02 -3.22 -9.62
C GLU A 275 -19.52 -3.46 -9.78
N ILE A 276 -18.71 -2.67 -9.09
CA ILE A 276 -17.26 -2.78 -9.08
C ILE A 276 -16.82 -2.93 -7.63
N THR A 277 -15.94 -3.88 -7.34
CA THR A 277 -15.23 -3.94 -6.06
C THR A 277 -13.79 -3.53 -6.25
N TYR A 278 -13.39 -2.44 -5.61
CA TYR A 278 -12.02 -1.95 -5.63
C TYR A 278 -11.34 -2.21 -4.27
N ARG A 279 -10.41 -3.16 -4.26
CA ARG A 279 -9.56 -3.47 -3.11
C ARG A 279 -8.29 -2.63 -3.19
N ILE A 280 -8.12 -1.72 -2.23
CA ILE A 280 -7.02 -0.77 -2.19
C ILE A 280 -6.07 -1.16 -1.07
N ASN A 281 -4.86 -1.57 -1.44
CA ASN A 281 -3.77 -1.80 -0.49
C ASN A 281 -3.15 -0.46 -0.09
N VAL A 282 -3.35 -0.05 1.16
CA VAL A 282 -2.79 1.16 1.75
C VAL A 282 -1.60 0.82 2.65
N GLN A 283 -0.56 1.64 2.54
CA GLN A 283 0.68 1.46 3.29
C GLN A 283 1.11 2.81 3.86
N LYS A 284 1.69 2.83 5.06
CA LYS A 284 2.42 4.00 5.53
C LYS A 284 3.67 4.12 4.67
N GLY A 285 3.61 4.92 3.60
CA GLY A 285 4.80 5.28 2.83
C GLY A 285 5.94 5.62 3.79
N ASN A 286 7.13 5.07 3.55
CA ASN A 286 8.27 5.18 4.45
C ASN A 286 8.40 6.63 4.92
N LYS A 287 8.60 6.84 6.24
CA LYS A 287 9.19 8.10 6.72
C LYS A 287 10.40 8.39 5.83
N PRO A 288 10.68 9.66 5.43
CA PRO A 288 11.86 9.96 4.63
C PRO A 288 13.04 9.27 5.29
N ASP A 289 13.66 8.36 4.53
CA ASP A 289 14.70 7.51 5.08
C ASP A 289 15.80 8.45 5.55
N THR A 290 16.13 8.42 6.84
CA THR A 290 17.11 9.37 7.39
C THR A 290 18.51 9.22 6.76
N PHE A 291 18.74 8.13 6.01
CA PHE A 291 19.93 7.85 5.23
C PHE A 291 19.82 8.24 3.75
N ALA A 292 18.63 8.49 3.21
CA ALA A 292 18.44 8.84 1.80
C ALA A 292 19.35 10.01 1.37
N GLY A 293 20.06 9.81 0.26
CA GLY A 293 20.99 10.77 -0.34
C GLY A 293 22.20 11.12 0.52
N LYS A 294 22.55 10.31 1.53
CA LYS A 294 23.65 10.61 2.47
C LYS A 294 24.77 9.58 2.40
N THR A 295 25.97 10.02 2.77
CA THR A 295 27.07 9.16 3.16
C THR A 295 27.12 9.05 4.68
N LYS A 296 27.38 7.85 5.19
CA LYS A 296 27.52 7.58 6.62
C LYS A 296 28.76 6.73 6.87
N TRP A 297 29.48 7.09 7.92
CA TRP A 297 30.75 6.49 8.31
C TRP A 297 30.60 5.71 9.61
N VAL A 298 31.38 4.64 9.77
CA VAL A 298 31.49 3.92 11.04
C VAL A 298 31.96 4.89 12.12
N TYR A 299 31.39 4.79 13.32
CA TYR A 299 31.67 5.72 14.42
C TYR A 299 33.17 5.88 14.67
N GLY A 300 33.66 7.13 14.70
CA GLY A 300 35.08 7.42 14.91
C GLY A 300 35.95 7.44 13.64
N VAL A 301 35.41 7.04 12.48
CA VAL A 301 36.02 7.32 11.16
C VAL A 301 35.79 8.79 10.83
N LYS A 302 36.87 9.50 10.48
CA LYS A 302 36.79 10.89 10.02
C LYS A 302 36.33 10.91 8.57
N GLU A 303 35.26 11.64 8.31
CA GLU A 303 34.77 11.86 6.95
C GLU A 303 35.86 12.53 6.10
N PRO A 304 36.26 11.92 4.97
CA PRO A 304 37.32 12.45 4.11
C PRO A 304 36.83 13.70 3.36
N THR A 305 37.71 14.69 3.21
CA THR A 305 37.44 15.84 2.31
C THR A 305 37.63 15.43 0.85
N PRO A 306 37.00 16.12 -0.11
CA PRO A 306 37.12 15.81 -1.54
C PRO A 306 38.57 15.69 -2.05
N GLU A 307 39.49 16.48 -1.50
CA GLU A 307 40.89 16.56 -1.93
C GLU A 307 41.75 15.39 -1.44
N GLN A 308 41.26 14.62 -0.47
CA GLN A 308 41.98 13.44 0.05
C GLN A 308 41.81 12.21 -0.86
N TRP A 309 40.77 12.21 -1.69
CA TRP A 309 40.55 11.16 -2.68
C TRP A 309 41.55 11.28 -3.83
N ASN A 310 41.86 10.15 -4.46
CA ASN A 310 42.57 10.17 -5.74
C ASN A 310 41.69 10.82 -6.84
N ILE A 311 42.30 11.12 -7.99
CA ILE A 311 41.68 11.91 -9.08
C ILE A 311 40.32 11.35 -9.55
N ASP A 312 40.16 10.03 -9.57
CA ASP A 312 38.92 9.36 -10.01
C ASP A 312 37.94 9.06 -8.87
N HIS A 313 38.25 9.49 -7.64
CA HIS A 313 37.47 9.26 -6.43
C HIS A 313 37.18 7.77 -6.15
N THR A 314 38.09 6.87 -6.51
CA THR A 314 37.96 5.42 -6.25
C THR A 314 38.78 4.93 -5.07
N GLN A 315 39.78 5.70 -4.63
CA GLN A 315 40.72 5.30 -3.58
C GLN A 315 41.01 6.45 -2.61
N LEU A 316 41.14 6.09 -1.33
CA LEU A 316 41.57 6.97 -0.25
C LEU A 316 42.72 6.32 0.51
N LYS A 317 43.88 6.95 0.47
CA LYS A 317 45.06 6.49 1.21
C LYS A 317 44.86 6.62 2.70
N TRP A 318 45.40 5.68 3.45
CA TRP A 318 45.42 5.76 4.90
C TRP A 318 46.27 6.96 5.35
N VAL A 319 45.78 7.65 6.37
CA VAL A 319 46.52 8.72 7.04
C VAL A 319 46.36 8.56 8.54
N LYS A 320 47.38 8.98 9.27
CA LYS A 320 47.35 8.95 10.73
C LYS A 320 46.08 9.63 11.25
N ASP A 321 45.42 8.96 12.20
CA ASP A 321 44.19 9.43 12.85
C ASP A 321 42.95 9.57 11.96
N CYS A 322 42.90 8.91 10.79
CA CYS A 322 41.69 8.82 9.95
C CYS A 322 40.55 8.00 10.60
N GLY A 323 40.86 7.16 11.60
CA GLY A 323 39.88 6.40 12.36
C GLY A 323 39.48 5.04 11.75
N TRP A 324 40.03 4.70 10.58
CA TRP A 324 39.91 3.38 9.96
C TRP A 324 41.27 2.68 9.88
N PHE A 325 41.25 1.37 9.68
CA PHE A 325 42.43 0.49 9.65
C PHE A 325 42.34 -0.49 8.48
N ASP A 326 43.48 -0.96 7.99
CA ASP A 326 43.58 -1.87 6.84
C ASP A 326 44.67 -2.94 7.03
N CYS A 327 44.56 -3.74 8.09
CA CYS A 327 45.46 -4.86 8.38
C CYS A 327 45.62 -5.75 7.14
N ASN A 328 46.85 -5.84 6.67
CA ASN A 328 47.20 -6.39 5.38
C ASN A 328 47.97 -7.70 5.51
N LYS A 329 47.73 -8.61 4.57
CA LYS A 329 48.54 -9.82 4.41
C LYS A 329 49.87 -9.48 3.78
N ILE A 330 50.92 -10.19 4.17
CA ILE A 330 52.26 -10.02 3.62
C ILE A 330 52.29 -10.51 2.18
N ASP A 331 51.80 -11.74 1.96
CA ASP A 331 51.60 -12.27 0.62
C ASP A 331 50.25 -13.00 0.53
N PRO A 332 49.23 -12.38 -0.08
CA PRO A 332 47.93 -13.01 -0.30
C PRO A 332 47.99 -14.31 -1.10
N SER A 333 49.08 -14.55 -1.85
CA SER A 333 49.30 -15.77 -2.63
C SER A 333 49.99 -16.89 -1.85
N ASP A 334 50.58 -16.59 -0.69
CA ASP A 334 51.26 -17.60 0.12
C ASP A 334 50.27 -18.41 0.96
N VAL A 335 49.86 -19.54 0.38
CA VAL A 335 48.97 -20.52 1.02
C VAL A 335 49.73 -21.64 1.75
N THR A 336 51.05 -21.49 1.95
CA THR A 336 51.84 -22.44 2.73
C THR A 336 51.50 -22.33 4.22
N SER A 337 51.88 -23.33 5.01
CA SER A 337 51.61 -23.32 6.46
C SER A 337 52.28 -22.17 7.24
N LYS A 338 53.27 -21.49 6.65
CA LYS A 338 53.99 -20.35 7.24
C LYS A 338 53.50 -18.99 6.73
N GLY A 339 52.67 -18.97 5.67
CA GLY A 339 52.11 -17.76 5.09
C GLY A 339 50.88 -17.24 5.83
N ASP A 340 50.24 -16.21 5.28
CA ASP A 340 48.99 -15.63 5.78
C ASP A 340 47.89 -15.52 4.71
N GLY A 341 48.12 -16.06 3.50
CA GLY A 341 47.25 -15.93 2.33
C GLY A 341 45.78 -16.31 2.54
N LEU A 342 45.48 -17.22 3.45
CA LEU A 342 44.13 -17.73 3.76
C LEU A 342 43.50 -17.12 5.03
N MET A 343 44.14 -16.11 5.63
CA MET A 343 43.72 -15.52 6.91
C MET A 343 42.93 -14.20 6.79
N CYS A 344 42.17 -14.01 5.72
CA CYS A 344 41.37 -12.78 5.50
C CYS A 344 40.38 -12.50 6.65
N TRP A 345 39.81 -13.55 7.23
CA TRP A 345 38.93 -13.48 8.40
C TRP A 345 39.62 -12.84 9.61
N ALA A 346 40.88 -13.16 9.85
CA ALA A 346 41.66 -12.63 10.96
C ALA A 346 42.12 -11.20 10.68
N ALA A 347 42.56 -10.90 9.46
CA ALA A 347 42.95 -9.56 9.05
C ALA A 347 41.78 -8.56 9.15
N ALA A 348 40.63 -8.90 8.56
CA ALA A 348 39.43 -8.07 8.63
C ALA A 348 38.89 -7.92 10.08
N THR A 349 38.99 -8.97 10.89
CA THR A 349 38.63 -8.86 12.31
C THR A 349 39.60 -7.96 13.08
N SER A 350 40.90 -8.03 12.77
CA SER A 350 41.92 -7.20 13.42
C SER A 350 41.67 -5.70 13.20
N ASN A 351 41.18 -5.32 12.02
CA ASN A 351 40.71 -3.95 11.74
C ASN A 351 39.63 -3.49 12.71
N LEU A 352 38.60 -4.32 12.91
CA LEU A 352 37.53 -3.99 13.85
C LEU A 352 38.03 -3.95 15.29
N ILE A 353 38.97 -4.80 15.68
CA ILE A 353 39.53 -4.77 17.05
C ILE A 353 40.40 -3.53 17.27
N HIS A 354 41.22 -3.11 16.30
CA HIS A 354 41.96 -1.84 16.38
C HIS A 354 41.01 -0.65 16.55
N TRP A 355 39.95 -0.61 15.74
CA TRP A 355 38.89 0.38 15.88
C TRP A 355 38.26 0.34 17.27
N TRP A 356 37.88 -0.85 17.74
CA TRP A 356 37.21 -1.03 19.02
C TRP A 356 38.06 -0.58 20.21
N LEU A 357 39.35 -0.93 20.22
CA LEU A 357 40.29 -0.51 21.27
C LEU A 357 40.46 1.02 21.26
N LYS A 358 40.52 1.64 20.07
CA LYS A 358 40.58 3.10 19.95
C LYS A 358 39.32 3.76 20.50
N GLN A 359 38.13 3.26 20.18
CA GLN A 359 36.86 3.85 20.64
C GLN A 359 36.60 3.67 22.14
N ASN A 360 37.12 2.60 22.74
CA ASN A 360 36.99 2.33 24.17
C ASN A 360 38.23 2.74 24.99
N GLY A 361 39.20 3.47 24.40
CA GLY A 361 40.51 3.76 25.01
C GLY A 361 40.45 4.43 26.39
N GLU A 362 39.38 5.17 26.68
CA GLU A 362 39.19 5.88 27.95
C GLU A 362 38.50 5.04 29.04
N THR A 363 38.02 3.84 28.71
CA THR A 363 37.40 2.92 29.69
C THR A 363 38.47 2.32 30.61
N GLU A 364 38.10 2.03 31.86
CA GLU A 364 39.04 1.44 32.82
C GLU A 364 39.48 0.03 32.38
N ALA A 365 38.57 -0.74 31.79
CA ALA A 365 38.89 -2.03 31.19
C ALA A 365 40.00 -1.95 30.11
N VAL A 366 39.95 -0.95 29.21
CA VAL A 366 40.97 -0.79 28.16
C VAL A 366 42.25 -0.13 28.71
N LYS A 367 42.20 0.71 29.74
CA LYS A 367 43.42 1.19 30.42
C LYS A 367 44.18 0.05 31.12
N ALA A 368 43.45 -0.94 31.64
CA ALA A 368 44.02 -2.12 32.29
C ALA A 368 44.53 -3.18 31.30
N TYR A 369 44.09 -3.13 30.05
CA TYR A 369 44.44 -4.07 28.99
C TYR A 369 45.97 -4.15 28.75
N LYS A 370 46.49 -5.39 28.60
CA LYS A 370 47.92 -5.69 28.41
C LYS A 370 48.22 -6.47 27.13
N GLY A 371 47.29 -6.49 26.17
CA GLY A 371 47.47 -7.19 24.90
C GLY A 371 48.12 -6.33 23.80
N PRO A 372 48.03 -6.78 22.52
CA PRO A 372 48.47 -6.05 21.33
C PRO A 372 48.09 -4.56 21.25
N GLN A 373 48.94 -3.73 20.65
CA GLN A 373 48.67 -2.28 20.55
C GLN A 373 47.41 -1.95 19.74
N ALA A 374 46.67 -0.94 20.21
CA ALA A 374 45.42 -0.48 19.60
C ALA A 374 45.61 0.20 18.23
N VAL A 375 46.75 0.84 18.00
CA VAL A 375 47.08 1.50 16.73
C VAL A 375 48.35 0.86 16.18
N PRO A 376 48.32 0.24 14.99
CA PRO A 376 49.49 -0.38 14.42
C PRO A 376 50.45 0.68 13.86
N VAL A 377 51.75 0.36 13.81
CA VAL A 377 52.78 1.24 13.23
C VAL A 377 52.66 1.29 11.70
N ASP A 378 52.35 0.14 11.10
CA ASP A 378 52.02 -0.03 9.69
C ASP A 378 50.98 -1.14 9.54
N MET A 379 50.38 -1.25 8.37
CA MET A 379 49.27 -2.16 8.16
C MET A 379 49.70 -3.62 7.91
N LEU A 380 50.97 -3.89 7.56
CA LEU A 380 51.51 -5.24 7.37
C LEU A 380 51.89 -5.91 8.70
N HIS A 381 52.25 -5.12 9.71
CA HIS A 381 52.77 -5.57 11.00
C HIS A 381 51.84 -5.25 12.18
N SER A 382 50.52 -5.24 11.96
CA SER A 382 49.52 -5.14 13.03
C SER A 382 49.77 -6.18 14.14
N ASP A 383 49.99 -5.73 15.38
CA ASP A 383 50.20 -6.61 16.54
C ASP A 383 49.02 -7.57 16.77
N ILE A 384 47.80 -7.11 16.48
CA ILE A 384 46.59 -7.92 16.60
C ILE A 384 46.58 -9.01 15.53
N PHE A 385 46.90 -8.66 14.28
CA PHE A 385 46.95 -9.67 13.23
C PHE A 385 48.12 -10.65 13.44
N GLN A 386 49.27 -10.17 13.93
CA GLN A 386 50.40 -11.01 14.32
C GLN A 386 50.08 -11.93 15.50
N LEU A 387 49.18 -11.53 16.41
CA LEU A 387 48.64 -12.43 17.43
C LEU A 387 47.89 -13.61 16.77
N TYR A 388 46.99 -13.34 15.82
CA TYR A 388 46.30 -14.42 15.11
C TYR A 388 47.25 -15.33 14.32
N LYS A 389 48.23 -14.77 13.58
CA LYS A 389 49.23 -15.54 12.82
C LYS A 389 50.04 -16.49 13.70
N ARG A 390 50.32 -16.12 14.96
CA ARG A 390 51.04 -16.96 15.92
C ARG A 390 50.20 -18.10 16.51
N HIS A 391 48.87 -17.94 16.55
CA HIS A 391 47.98 -18.87 17.25
C HIS A 391 47.08 -19.71 16.35
N PHE A 392 46.98 -19.36 15.06
CA PHE A 392 46.16 -20.08 14.10
C PHE A 392 46.97 -20.42 12.85
N PRO A 393 46.75 -21.61 12.26
CA PRO A 393 47.38 -21.96 10.99
C PRO A 393 46.83 -21.08 9.86
N ASN A 394 47.57 -20.99 8.75
CA ASN A 394 47.13 -20.34 7.51
C ASN A 394 45.96 -21.11 6.87
N GLN A 395 44.75 -20.92 7.40
CA GLN A 395 43.53 -21.60 6.99
C GLN A 395 42.32 -20.65 7.11
N GLY A 396 41.32 -20.87 6.25
CA GLY A 396 40.05 -20.14 6.29
C GLY A 396 39.26 -20.43 7.57
N ASN A 397 38.65 -19.39 8.14
CA ASN A 397 37.83 -19.45 9.34
C ASN A 397 36.83 -18.28 9.38
N TYR A 398 36.06 -18.17 10.46
CA TYR A 398 34.93 -17.24 10.57
C TYR A 398 35.28 -16.03 11.45
N PRO A 399 34.97 -14.79 11.02
CA PRO A 399 35.21 -13.58 11.81
C PRO A 399 34.58 -13.59 13.20
N LEU A 400 33.37 -14.14 13.38
CA LEU A 400 32.72 -14.19 14.69
C LEU A 400 33.53 -15.00 15.71
N LYS A 401 34.15 -16.11 15.28
CA LYS A 401 35.04 -16.91 16.15
C LYS A 401 36.27 -16.11 16.56
N ALA A 402 36.82 -15.32 15.65
CA ALA A 402 37.97 -14.47 15.91
C ALA A 402 37.64 -13.39 16.94
N ILE A 403 36.51 -12.70 16.77
CA ILE A 403 35.97 -11.74 17.74
C ILE A 403 35.86 -12.42 19.11
N ASN A 404 35.14 -13.54 19.20
CA ASN A 404 34.93 -14.24 20.46
C ASN A 404 36.22 -14.74 21.10
N TRP A 405 37.21 -15.13 20.30
CA TRP A 405 38.49 -15.54 20.81
C TRP A 405 39.26 -14.36 21.42
N PHE A 406 39.34 -13.23 20.72
CA PHE A 406 40.03 -12.06 21.24
C PHE A 406 39.40 -11.54 22.55
N PHE A 407 38.07 -11.38 22.55
CA PHE A 407 37.35 -10.76 23.67
C PHE A 407 37.06 -11.74 24.81
N ASN A 408 36.53 -12.93 24.50
CA ASN A 408 36.06 -13.90 25.48
C ASN A 408 37.01 -15.08 25.70
N GLY A 409 38.01 -15.27 24.83
CA GLY A 409 38.99 -16.36 24.92
C GLY A 409 38.52 -17.66 24.29
N VAL A 410 37.37 -17.64 23.60
CA VAL A 410 36.70 -18.84 23.06
C VAL A 410 36.55 -18.72 21.54
N PHE A 411 37.13 -19.65 20.79
CA PHE A 411 37.07 -19.65 19.32
C PHE A 411 35.84 -20.40 18.78
N HIS A 412 34.65 -20.01 19.23
CA HIS A 412 33.37 -20.59 18.82
C HIS A 412 32.36 -19.49 18.43
N ASN A 413 31.34 -19.83 17.65
CA ASN A 413 30.26 -18.88 17.32
C ASN A 413 29.34 -18.64 18.52
N LYS A 414 29.12 -19.66 19.34
CA LYS A 414 28.38 -19.60 20.61
C LYS A 414 29.35 -19.92 21.73
N ILE A 415 29.27 -19.16 22.82
CA ILE A 415 30.14 -19.28 23.98
C ILE A 415 29.32 -19.87 25.12
N TYR A 416 29.81 -20.94 25.73
CA TYR A 416 29.21 -21.60 26.88
C TYR A 416 30.11 -21.46 28.11
N GLU A 417 29.56 -21.53 29.32
CA GLU A 417 30.35 -21.44 30.56
C GLU A 417 31.39 -22.57 30.68
N SER A 418 31.14 -23.70 30.04
CA SER A 418 32.04 -24.85 30.01
C SER A 418 33.18 -24.73 29.00
N ASP A 419 33.18 -23.71 28.13
CA ASP A 419 34.22 -23.57 27.11
C ASP A 419 35.57 -23.20 27.78
N PRO A 420 36.68 -23.86 27.41
CA PRO A 420 37.99 -23.53 27.94
C PRO A 420 38.45 -22.16 27.43
N ILE A 421 38.88 -21.30 28.34
CA ILE A 421 39.39 -19.96 28.02
C ILE A 421 40.85 -20.07 27.60
N ASN A 422 41.16 -19.59 26.39
CA ASN A 422 42.53 -19.55 25.90
C ASN A 422 43.33 -18.44 26.62
N PRO A 423 44.43 -18.77 27.34
CA PRO A 423 45.20 -17.78 28.10
C PRO A 423 45.96 -16.77 27.23
N ALA A 424 46.09 -17.02 25.92
CA ALA A 424 46.69 -16.09 24.97
C ALA A 424 45.70 -15.03 24.44
N ALA A 425 44.43 -15.12 24.82
CA ALA A 425 43.37 -14.20 24.41
C ALA A 425 42.36 -14.00 25.55
N GLY A 426 41.09 -13.70 25.25
CA GLY A 426 40.08 -13.45 26.27
C GLY A 426 40.37 -12.22 27.11
N PHE A 427 40.92 -11.17 26.48
CA PHE A 427 41.40 -9.98 27.14
C PHE A 427 40.31 -9.23 27.93
N PHE A 428 39.04 -9.49 27.61
CA PHE A 428 37.88 -8.89 28.25
C PHE A 428 36.91 -9.94 28.79
N HIS A 429 37.39 -11.18 29.01
CA HIS A 429 36.56 -12.28 29.50
C HIS A 429 35.93 -11.97 30.87
N GLN A 430 36.65 -11.29 31.76
CA GLN A 430 36.14 -10.93 33.09
C GLN A 430 34.90 -10.03 33.00
N GLN A 431 34.85 -9.13 32.02
CA GLN A 431 33.75 -8.20 31.82
C GLN A 431 32.60 -8.86 31.05
N LEU A 432 32.93 -9.68 30.06
CA LEU A 432 31.95 -10.21 29.11
C LEU A 432 31.38 -11.57 29.49
N GLY A 433 32.14 -12.41 30.19
CA GLY A 433 31.81 -13.82 30.41
C GLY A 433 31.51 -14.51 29.09
N THR A 434 30.30 -15.04 28.94
CA THR A 434 29.80 -15.71 27.73
C THR A 434 29.17 -14.77 26.70
N ARG A 435 29.13 -13.45 26.94
CA ARG A 435 28.51 -12.47 26.03
C ARG A 435 29.46 -12.15 24.87
N SER A 436 29.06 -12.51 23.66
CA SER A 436 29.74 -12.10 22.43
C SER A 436 29.49 -10.63 22.13
N LEU A 437 30.53 -9.88 21.77
CA LEU A 437 30.39 -8.54 21.18
C LEU A 437 30.11 -8.59 19.67
N GLY A 438 30.35 -9.74 19.04
CA GLY A 438 30.13 -9.97 17.62
C GLY A 438 28.74 -10.53 17.33
N GLN A 439 28.21 -10.19 16.16
CA GLN A 439 26.99 -10.80 15.61
C GLN A 439 27.20 -11.12 14.12
N GLU A 440 26.86 -12.34 13.71
CA GLU A 440 26.91 -12.81 12.31
C GLU A 440 25.51 -12.83 11.68
N TYR A 441 25.45 -12.52 10.39
CA TYR A 441 24.25 -12.51 9.55
C TYR A 441 24.54 -13.30 8.27
N VAL A 442 23.63 -14.21 7.90
CA VAL A 442 23.78 -15.13 6.75
C VAL A 442 22.45 -15.35 6.01
N GLY A 443 22.52 -15.87 4.77
CA GLY A 443 21.32 -16.31 4.04
C GLY A 443 20.30 -15.19 3.84
N THR A 444 19.05 -15.39 4.27
CA THR A 444 17.96 -14.42 4.07
C THR A 444 18.16 -13.09 4.81
N ASN A 445 19.13 -12.99 5.73
CA ASN A 445 19.54 -11.71 6.30
C ASN A 445 20.22 -10.79 5.27
N LEU A 446 20.71 -11.32 4.15
CA LEU A 446 21.45 -10.56 3.13
C LEU A 446 20.58 -10.19 1.93
N THR A 447 19.26 -10.34 2.06
CA THR A 447 18.30 -9.79 1.09
C THR A 447 18.42 -8.26 1.06
N ARG A 448 18.06 -7.62 -0.06
CA ARG A 448 18.20 -6.16 -0.24
C ARG A 448 17.66 -5.40 0.98
N GLU A 449 16.45 -5.71 1.40
CA GLU A 449 15.77 -5.03 2.51
C GLU A 449 16.52 -5.25 3.83
N ASN A 450 16.87 -6.50 4.15
CA ASN A 450 17.53 -6.84 5.42
C ASN A 450 18.98 -6.34 5.47
N PHE A 451 19.75 -6.45 4.39
CA PHE A 451 21.12 -5.95 4.30
C PHE A 451 21.17 -4.46 4.59
N ASN A 452 20.27 -3.69 3.98
CA ASN A 452 20.16 -2.25 4.22
C ASN A 452 19.78 -1.94 5.67
N ALA A 453 18.80 -2.67 6.23
CA ALA A 453 18.39 -2.49 7.61
C ALA A 453 19.53 -2.79 8.61
N ILE A 454 20.29 -3.86 8.38
CA ILE A 454 21.41 -4.26 9.24
C ILE A 454 22.53 -3.22 9.20
N ILE A 455 22.90 -2.72 8.02
CA ILE A 455 23.94 -1.68 7.91
C ILE A 455 23.49 -0.38 8.58
N LYS A 456 22.24 0.07 8.34
CA LYS A 456 21.70 1.28 8.98
C LYS A 456 21.66 1.14 10.51
N GLU A 457 21.27 -0.03 11.01
CA GLU A 457 21.30 -0.33 12.45
C GLU A 457 22.74 -0.29 12.98
N ALA A 458 23.67 -0.95 12.31
CA ALA A 458 25.08 -0.97 12.73
C ALA A 458 25.66 0.45 12.80
N LEU A 459 25.44 1.28 11.78
CA LEU A 459 25.91 2.66 11.74
C LEU A 459 25.24 3.53 12.82
N SER A 460 23.93 3.37 13.05
CA SER A 460 23.19 4.12 14.08
C SER A 460 23.58 3.72 15.50
N SER A 461 23.84 2.43 15.72
CA SER A 461 24.23 1.83 16.99
C SER A 461 25.75 1.82 17.20
N GLN A 462 26.51 2.55 16.38
CA GLN A 462 27.97 2.71 16.49
C GLN A 462 28.75 1.39 16.48
N LYS A 463 28.34 0.43 15.64
CA LYS A 463 29.00 -0.87 15.46
C LYS A 463 30.01 -0.82 14.32
N GLY A 464 31.09 -1.58 14.47
CA GLY A 464 32.01 -1.90 13.38
C GLY A 464 31.42 -2.97 12.47
N VAL A 465 31.79 -2.97 11.19
CA VAL A 465 31.21 -3.88 10.19
C VAL A 465 32.29 -4.49 9.31
N LEU A 466 32.20 -5.79 9.08
CA LEU A 466 32.92 -6.49 8.02
C LEU A 466 31.95 -7.38 7.26
N PHE A 467 32.27 -7.74 6.03
CA PHE A 467 31.44 -8.64 5.24
C PHE A 467 32.27 -9.63 4.44
N ILE A 468 31.62 -10.71 4.04
CA ILE A 468 32.22 -11.82 3.31
C ILE A 468 31.60 -11.86 1.91
N VAL A 469 32.47 -11.88 0.91
CA VAL A 469 32.10 -11.97 -0.50
C VAL A 469 32.47 -13.32 -1.09
N ASN A 470 31.73 -13.74 -2.12
CA ASN A 470 32.03 -14.92 -2.91
C ASN A 470 32.86 -14.55 -4.14
N ILE A 471 34.16 -14.86 -4.11
CA ILE A 471 35.12 -14.47 -5.15
C ILE A 471 35.29 -15.54 -6.26
N GLY A 472 34.44 -16.58 -6.30
CA GLY A 472 34.40 -17.53 -7.41
C GLY A 472 35.06 -18.89 -7.16
N ARG A 473 35.46 -19.56 -8.26
CA ARG A 473 35.54 -21.04 -8.46
C ARG A 473 35.72 -21.86 -7.17
N LYS A 474 34.74 -22.73 -6.89
CA LYS A 474 34.63 -23.62 -5.72
C LYS A 474 34.24 -22.94 -4.39
N TRP A 475 33.36 -21.94 -4.42
CA TRP A 475 32.85 -21.28 -3.20
C TRP A 475 33.96 -20.62 -2.35
N SER A 476 35.00 -20.09 -3.00
CA SER A 476 36.03 -19.35 -2.29
C SER A 476 35.43 -18.04 -1.76
N THR A 477 35.58 -17.82 -0.46
CA THR A 477 35.06 -16.64 0.23
C THR A 477 36.20 -15.73 0.67
N HIS A 478 35.92 -14.44 0.78
CA HIS A 478 36.90 -13.45 1.20
C HIS A 478 36.27 -12.44 2.15
N ALA A 479 36.89 -12.19 3.29
CA ALA A 479 36.43 -11.24 4.29
C ALA A 479 37.13 -9.88 4.10
N VAL A 480 36.34 -8.81 4.09
CA VAL A 480 36.79 -7.42 3.93
C VAL A 480 36.14 -6.52 4.99
N THR A 481 36.73 -5.38 5.30
CA THR A 481 36.20 -4.47 6.35
C THR A 481 35.48 -3.28 5.72
N LEU A 482 34.33 -2.91 6.27
CA LEU A 482 33.53 -1.77 5.83
C LEU A 482 33.69 -0.59 6.79
N TRP A 483 33.98 0.60 6.25
CA TRP A 483 34.18 1.82 7.02
C TRP A 483 33.14 2.91 6.75
N GLY A 484 32.38 2.81 5.67
CA GLY A 484 31.26 3.70 5.39
C GLY A 484 30.37 3.19 4.26
N ALA A 485 29.21 3.82 4.08
CA ALA A 485 28.30 3.57 2.98
C ALA A 485 27.63 4.87 2.50
N ALA A 486 27.43 5.00 1.19
CA ALA A 486 26.55 6.02 0.61
C ALA A 486 25.24 5.39 0.14
N PHE A 487 24.16 6.14 0.31
CA PHE A 487 22.80 5.70 0.06
C PHE A 487 22.17 6.54 -1.06
N ASP A 488 21.38 5.90 -1.91
CA ASP A 488 20.57 6.56 -2.94
C ASP A 488 19.41 7.38 -2.34
N GLU A 489 18.64 8.04 -3.21
CA GLU A 489 17.50 8.89 -2.80
C GLU A 489 16.36 8.10 -2.14
N GLU A 490 16.29 6.79 -2.39
CA GLU A 490 15.36 5.86 -1.76
C GLU A 490 15.90 5.31 -0.42
N GLY A 491 17.16 5.58 -0.10
CA GLY A 491 17.82 5.12 1.12
C GLY A 491 18.40 3.71 1.01
N PHE A 492 18.57 3.12 -0.17
CA PHE A 492 19.32 1.89 -0.34
C PHE A 492 20.82 2.18 -0.55
N ILE A 493 21.68 1.26 -0.14
CA ILE A 493 23.12 1.40 -0.31
C ILE A 493 23.47 1.31 -1.79
N ASP A 494 24.03 2.40 -2.30
CA ASP A 494 24.56 2.50 -3.66
C ASP A 494 26.09 2.29 -3.67
N THR A 495 26.79 2.71 -2.61
CA THR A 495 28.25 2.65 -2.54
C THR A 495 28.73 2.18 -1.17
N LEU A 496 29.75 1.32 -1.15
CA LEU A 496 30.48 0.86 0.02
C LEU A 496 31.89 1.44 0.02
N TYR A 497 32.37 1.83 1.20
CA TYR A 497 33.74 2.28 1.43
C TYR A 497 34.45 1.21 2.26
N MET A 498 35.24 0.36 1.61
CA MET A 498 35.81 -0.85 2.21
C MET A 498 37.33 -0.90 2.05
N VAL A 499 37.98 -1.72 2.86
CA VAL A 499 39.40 -2.05 2.71
C VAL A 499 39.58 -3.55 2.49
N ASP A 500 40.56 -3.93 1.68
CA ASP A 500 40.84 -5.31 1.32
C ASP A 500 42.26 -5.71 1.78
N ASN A 501 42.32 -6.65 2.72
CA ASN A 501 43.57 -7.18 3.28
C ASN A 501 44.48 -7.90 2.26
N ASN A 502 44.05 -8.03 1.00
CA ASN A 502 44.90 -8.46 -0.11
C ASN A 502 45.77 -7.34 -0.71
N ASP A 503 45.53 -6.07 -0.36
CA ASP A 503 46.23 -4.94 -0.97
C ASP A 503 47.69 -4.79 -0.49
N GLY A 504 48.03 -5.40 0.65
CA GLY A 504 49.34 -5.36 1.30
C GLY A 504 50.57 -5.58 0.42
N ARG A 505 50.47 -6.43 -0.61
CA ARG A 505 51.60 -6.70 -1.53
C ARG A 505 52.05 -5.44 -2.28
N ARG A 506 51.15 -4.47 -2.47
CA ARG A 506 51.40 -3.24 -3.23
C ARG A 506 51.18 -1.97 -2.42
N ASP A 507 50.53 -2.09 -1.26
CA ASP A 507 50.22 -0.98 -0.38
C ASP A 507 50.46 -1.34 1.10
N PRO A 508 51.63 -0.98 1.65
CA PRO A 508 51.95 -1.26 3.05
C PRO A 508 51.27 -0.29 4.04
N GLU A 509 50.74 0.83 3.57
CA GLU A 509 50.15 1.89 4.42
C GLU A 509 48.63 1.73 4.55
N GLY A 510 47.99 1.18 3.52
CA GLY A 510 46.56 0.85 3.49
C GLY A 510 45.74 1.81 2.62
N THR A 511 44.73 1.27 1.96
CA THR A 511 43.87 2.03 1.04
C THR A 511 42.42 1.61 1.16
N MET A 512 41.56 2.58 1.37
CA MET A 512 40.12 2.39 1.27
C MET A 512 39.67 2.53 -0.18
N ARG A 513 38.82 1.61 -0.62
CA ARG A 513 38.25 1.51 -1.96
C ARG A 513 36.77 1.89 -1.96
N VAL A 514 36.37 2.59 -3.01
CA VAL A 514 34.97 2.93 -3.30
C VAL A 514 34.39 1.85 -4.21
N ILE A 515 33.34 1.17 -3.73
CA ILE A 515 32.77 0.00 -4.39
C ILE A 515 31.28 0.21 -4.59
N LYS A 516 30.83 0.22 -5.85
CA LYS A 516 29.39 0.28 -6.17
C LYS A 516 28.68 -1.02 -5.79
N VAL A 517 27.41 -0.88 -5.42
CA VAL A 517 26.51 -2.00 -5.12
C VAL A 517 25.38 -2.03 -6.15
N LYS A 518 25.04 -3.24 -6.61
CA LYS A 518 23.84 -3.49 -7.39
C LYS A 518 23.04 -4.62 -6.76
N TYR A 519 21.73 -4.46 -6.72
CA TYR A 519 20.83 -5.49 -6.22
C TYR A 519 20.34 -6.38 -7.36
N LEU A 520 20.70 -7.66 -7.32
CA LEU A 520 20.37 -8.64 -8.37
C LEU A 520 19.66 -9.85 -7.78
N PRO A 521 18.81 -10.56 -8.56
CA PRO A 521 18.21 -11.81 -8.14
C PRO A 521 19.24 -12.84 -7.69
N TYR A 522 18.93 -13.58 -6.63
CA TYR A 522 19.82 -14.65 -6.13
C TYR A 522 20.08 -15.73 -7.20
N SER A 523 19.03 -16.11 -7.93
CA SER A 523 19.10 -17.02 -9.08
C SER A 523 17.82 -16.92 -9.91
N ASN A 524 17.77 -17.56 -11.08
CA ASN A 524 16.54 -17.65 -11.88
C ASN A 524 15.36 -18.28 -11.11
N ALA A 525 15.65 -19.16 -10.13
CA ALA A 525 14.64 -19.81 -9.30
C ALA A 525 14.32 -19.04 -8.00
N ASN A 526 15.16 -18.08 -7.62
CA ASN A 526 14.95 -17.23 -6.45
C ASN A 526 15.07 -15.75 -6.86
N PRO A 527 13.93 -15.09 -7.16
CA PRO A 527 13.91 -13.72 -7.66
C PRO A 527 14.24 -12.66 -6.60
N GLN A 528 14.43 -13.06 -5.33
CA GLN A 528 14.76 -12.14 -4.26
C GLN A 528 16.10 -11.47 -4.51
N LEU A 529 16.17 -10.17 -4.24
CA LEU A 529 17.33 -9.35 -4.55
C LEU A 529 18.37 -9.41 -3.42
N TYR A 530 19.64 -9.52 -3.80
CA TYR A 530 20.80 -9.54 -2.90
C TYR A 530 21.83 -8.51 -3.37
N PRO A 531 22.70 -7.99 -2.49
CA PRO A 531 23.76 -7.06 -2.86
C PRO A 531 24.92 -7.78 -3.60
N TYR A 532 25.27 -7.24 -4.76
CA TYR A 532 26.42 -7.62 -5.56
C TYR A 532 27.37 -6.43 -5.70
N ILE A 533 28.67 -6.73 -5.71
CA ILE A 533 29.75 -5.79 -6.00
C ILE A 533 30.44 -6.16 -7.32
N PRO A 534 31.11 -5.21 -8.00
CA PRO A 534 31.81 -5.50 -9.24
C PRO A 534 33.03 -6.40 -9.01
N ASN A 535 33.32 -7.25 -10.00
CA ASN A 535 34.62 -7.90 -10.14
C ASN A 535 35.65 -6.92 -10.71
N SER A 536 36.89 -7.39 -10.94
CA SER A 536 37.98 -6.56 -11.48
C SER A 536 37.71 -5.99 -12.89
N LEU A 537 36.73 -6.51 -13.62
CA LEU A 537 36.30 -6.03 -14.94
C LEU A 537 35.13 -5.03 -14.86
N GLY A 538 34.58 -4.82 -13.66
CA GLY A 538 33.42 -3.96 -13.45
C GLY A 538 32.06 -4.68 -13.48
N ASP A 539 32.03 -6.00 -13.73
CA ASP A 539 30.77 -6.74 -13.78
C ASP A 539 30.29 -7.09 -12.36
N PHE A 540 29.01 -6.83 -12.06
CA PHE A 540 28.38 -7.10 -10.77
C PHE A 540 28.10 -8.60 -10.56
N THR A 541 29.15 -9.39 -10.36
CA THR A 541 29.08 -10.86 -10.25
C THR A 541 29.42 -11.37 -8.85
N ILE A 542 29.96 -10.54 -7.96
CA ILE A 542 30.43 -10.94 -6.64
C ILE A 542 29.34 -10.65 -5.61
N ARG A 543 28.71 -11.69 -5.06
CA ARG A 543 27.67 -11.55 -4.03
C ARG A 543 28.28 -11.37 -2.65
N ILE A 544 27.68 -10.50 -1.83
CA ILE A 544 27.93 -10.47 -0.38
C ILE A 544 27.11 -11.60 0.28
N GLU A 545 27.79 -12.59 0.84
CA GLU A 545 27.18 -13.82 1.36
C GLU A 545 26.86 -13.75 2.85
N SER A 546 27.67 -13.00 3.60
CA SER A 546 27.47 -12.82 5.02
C SER A 546 28.09 -11.53 5.52
N LEU A 547 27.68 -11.13 6.72
CA LEU A 547 28.11 -9.91 7.39
C LEU A 547 28.37 -10.20 8.86
N CYS A 548 29.38 -9.55 9.44
CA CYS A 548 29.61 -9.58 10.87
C CYS A 548 29.74 -8.16 11.42
N THR A 549 29.09 -7.91 12.55
CA THR A 549 29.20 -6.63 13.28
C THR A 549 29.94 -6.80 14.58
N LEU A 550 30.59 -5.74 15.05
CA LEU A 550 31.24 -5.66 16.36
C LEU A 550 30.67 -4.48 17.17
N SER A 551 30.01 -4.78 18.29
CA SER A 551 29.51 -3.78 19.23
C SER A 551 30.63 -3.16 20.07
N LEU A 552 30.50 -1.88 20.43
CA LEU A 552 31.38 -1.25 21.42
C LEU A 552 31.22 -1.85 22.83
N GLY A 553 30.07 -2.49 23.13
CA GLY A 553 29.85 -3.18 24.40
C GLY A 553 29.87 -2.25 25.62
N ARG A 554 29.46 -0.98 25.46
CA ARG A 554 29.54 0.08 26.50
C ARG A 554 28.76 -0.26 27.77
N GLU A 555 27.80 -1.18 27.67
CA GLU A 555 27.04 -1.72 28.78
C GLU A 555 27.87 -2.65 29.71
N TRP A 556 28.92 -3.29 29.17
CA TRP A 556 29.77 -4.25 29.90
C TRP A 556 31.21 -3.77 30.08
N ILE A 557 31.70 -2.91 29.18
CA ILE A 557 33.06 -2.40 29.16
C ILE A 557 33.04 -0.98 29.73
N LYS A 558 33.41 -0.86 31.01
CA LYS A 558 33.46 0.39 31.76
C LYS A 558 34.90 0.79 32.10
#